data_AF-F4XMQ1-F1
#
_entry.id   AF-F4XMQ1-F1
#
_cell.length_a   1.000
_cell.length_b   1.000
_cell.length_c   1.000
_cell.angle_alpha   90.00
_cell.angle_beta   90.00
_cell.angle_gamma   90.00
#
_symmetry.space_group_name_H-M   'P 1'
#
loop_
_entity.id
_entity.type
_entity.pdbx_description
1 polymer ?
#
loop_
_entity_poly.entity_id
_entity_poly.type
_entity_poly.pdbx_seq_one_letter_code
_entity_poly.pdbx_strand_id
1 'polypeptide(L)'
;MNYQLPNINYQLPINHMPSPVGHTFAGICGFVLARPYVAWHQQTRLLYGSVLLTNLPDIDILPGLLLLGNPGAFHRQATHSLIVAAIIGIFVAWLVGRWKLNRLRWGIWAALVYGSHLLLDMLVADPTAPFGVQALWPFSLEYFISPITIFARFDYFNPELGMVCTILSIPNFLGILWEIVVLTPLVGLAWYGFGKTDGRKPLAR
;
A
#
# COMPACT_ATOMS: atom_id res chain seq x y z
N MET A 1 49.62 -10.74 -16.26
CA MET A 1 48.89 -10.15 -15.12
C MET A 1 47.44 -10.07 -15.56
N ASN A 2 46.63 -11.09 -15.24
CA ASN A 2 45.25 -11.17 -15.70
C ASN A 2 44.40 -10.27 -14.81
N TYR A 3 43.97 -9.14 -15.36
CA TYR A 3 42.96 -8.29 -14.72
C TYR A 3 41.62 -9.02 -14.82
N GLN A 4 41.24 -9.75 -13.76
CA GLN A 4 39.87 -10.20 -13.61
C GLN A 4 39.02 -8.98 -13.32
N LEU A 5 38.12 -8.63 -14.25
CA LEU A 5 37.05 -7.67 -13.98
C LEU A 5 36.26 -8.17 -12.76
N PRO A 6 35.95 -7.30 -11.78
CA PRO A 6 35.11 -7.71 -10.66
C PRO A 6 33.78 -8.23 -11.19
N ASN A 7 33.33 -9.38 -10.69
CA ASN A 7 31.98 -9.89 -10.90
C ASN A 7 31.00 -8.90 -10.27
N ILE A 8 30.58 -7.90 -11.04
CA ILE A 8 29.46 -7.05 -10.69
C ILE A 8 28.22 -7.91 -10.95
N ASN A 9 27.83 -8.69 -9.94
CA ASN A 9 26.51 -9.30 -9.91
C ASN A 9 25.51 -8.15 -10.04
N TYR A 10 24.84 -8.05 -11.18
CA TYR A 10 23.59 -7.30 -11.30
C TYR A 10 22.56 -8.04 -10.44
N GLN A 11 22.67 -7.92 -9.11
CA GLN A 11 21.54 -8.18 -8.24
C GLN A 11 20.53 -7.11 -8.62
N LEU A 12 19.54 -7.47 -9.45
CA LEU A 12 18.37 -6.63 -9.62
C LEU A 12 17.89 -6.28 -8.22
N PRO A 13 17.74 -4.99 -7.87
CA PRO A 13 17.29 -4.61 -6.54
C PRO A 13 15.96 -5.31 -6.29
N ILE A 14 15.99 -6.29 -5.38
CA ILE A 14 14.79 -6.97 -4.92
C ILE A 14 14.13 -5.94 -4.01
N ASN A 15 13.11 -5.26 -4.52
CA ASN A 15 12.35 -4.32 -3.72
C ASN A 15 11.42 -5.11 -2.80
N HIS A 16 11.58 -4.87 -1.50
CA HIS A 16 10.80 -5.47 -0.44
C HIS A 16 9.68 -4.51 -0.03
N MET A 17 8.46 -5.02 0.07
CA MET A 17 7.27 -4.31 0.56
C MET A 17 6.40 -5.29 1.36
N PRO A 18 5.37 -4.84 2.11
CA PRO A 18 4.34 -5.75 2.59
C PRO A 18 3.67 -6.38 1.37
N SER A 19 3.07 -7.53 1.56
CA SER A 19 2.31 -8.12 0.48
C SER A 19 1.08 -7.24 0.15
N PRO A 20 0.55 -7.33 -1.09
CA PRO A 20 -0.72 -6.69 -1.45
C PRO A 20 -1.88 -7.09 -0.54
N VAL A 21 -1.75 -8.22 0.18
CA VAL A 21 -2.72 -8.65 1.19
C VAL A 21 -2.72 -7.70 2.39
N GLY A 22 -1.54 -7.35 2.93
CA GLY A 22 -1.42 -6.39 4.04
C GLY A 22 -2.07 -5.04 3.72
N HIS A 23 -1.78 -4.50 2.53
CA HIS A 23 -2.40 -3.25 2.05
C HIS A 23 -3.90 -3.38 1.85
N THR A 24 -4.38 -4.53 1.38
CA THR A 24 -5.81 -4.82 1.29
C THR A 24 -6.49 -4.76 2.65
N PHE A 25 -5.86 -5.25 3.73
CA PHE A 25 -6.39 -5.14 5.09
C PHE A 25 -6.48 -3.68 5.56
N ALA A 26 -5.51 -2.83 5.23
CA ALA A 26 -5.61 -1.39 5.50
C ALA A 26 -6.77 -0.74 4.73
N GLY A 27 -6.98 -1.13 3.47
CA GLY A 27 -8.14 -0.71 2.69
C GLY A 27 -9.47 -1.18 3.28
N ILE A 28 -9.54 -2.42 3.77
CA ILE A 28 -10.71 -2.94 4.49
C ILE A 28 -10.95 -2.11 5.76
N CYS A 29 -9.91 -1.77 6.52
CA CYS A 29 -10.04 -0.89 7.68
C CYS A 29 -10.61 0.47 7.28
N GLY A 30 -10.10 1.08 6.21
CA GLY A 30 -10.63 2.32 5.63
C GLY A 30 -12.11 2.22 5.24
N PHE A 31 -12.53 1.10 4.66
CA PHE A 31 -13.94 0.80 4.36
C PHE A 31 -14.77 0.73 5.65
N VAL A 32 -14.31 -0.01 6.66
CA VAL A 32 -15.05 -0.21 7.93
C VAL A 32 -15.25 1.10 8.68
N LEU A 33 -14.28 2.01 8.62
CA LEU A 33 -14.39 3.33 9.24
C LEU A 33 -15.33 4.27 8.47
N ALA A 34 -15.39 4.16 7.14
CA ALA A 34 -16.21 5.04 6.29
C ALA A 34 -17.62 4.52 6.02
N ARG A 35 -17.88 3.21 6.15
CA ARG A 35 -19.17 2.60 5.83
C ARG A 35 -20.38 3.19 6.58
N PRO A 36 -20.28 3.69 7.83
CA PRO A 36 -21.43 4.32 8.50
C PRO A 36 -21.91 5.60 7.81
N TYR A 37 -21.09 6.23 6.98
CA TYR A 37 -21.39 7.50 6.30
C TYR A 37 -21.93 7.32 4.87
N VAL A 38 -22.06 6.08 4.40
CA VAL A 38 -22.62 5.75 3.07
C VAL A 38 -23.84 4.85 3.19
N ALA A 39 -24.75 4.97 2.22
CA ALA A 39 -25.90 4.08 2.15
C ALA A 39 -25.48 2.63 1.87
N TRP A 40 -26.21 1.66 2.41
CA TRP A 40 -25.89 0.22 2.29
C TRP A 40 -25.62 -0.22 0.83
N HIS A 41 -26.40 0.26 -0.14
CA HIS A 41 -26.26 -0.09 -1.56
C HIS A 41 -24.98 0.48 -2.21
N GLN A 42 -24.27 1.39 -1.53
CA GLN A 42 -22.98 1.94 -1.96
C GLN A 42 -21.80 1.27 -1.24
N GLN A 43 -22.04 0.47 -0.20
CA GLN A 43 -20.96 -0.13 0.61
C GLN A 43 -20.05 -1.04 -0.21
N THR A 44 -20.59 -1.80 -1.17
CA THR A 44 -19.77 -2.61 -2.08
C THR A 44 -18.81 -1.74 -2.92
N ARG A 45 -19.28 -0.60 -3.43
CA ARG A 45 -18.43 0.35 -4.17
C ARG A 45 -17.38 0.99 -3.27
N LEU A 46 -17.75 1.32 -2.04
CA LEU A 46 -16.80 1.84 -1.05
C LEU A 46 -15.74 0.80 -0.72
N LEU A 47 -16.09 -0.46 -0.51
CA LEU A 47 -15.14 -1.53 -0.23
C LEU A 47 -14.11 -1.67 -1.35
N TYR A 48 -14.56 -1.86 -2.59
CA TYR A 48 -13.65 -1.96 -3.74
C TYR A 48 -12.84 -0.67 -3.92
N GLY A 49 -13.47 0.50 -3.79
CA GLY A 49 -12.79 1.78 -3.85
C GLY A 49 -11.70 1.92 -2.79
N SER A 50 -11.93 1.46 -1.56
CA SER A 50 -10.96 1.51 -0.46
C SER A 50 -9.76 0.60 -0.73
N VAL A 51 -10.02 -0.63 -1.17
CA VAL A 51 -8.97 -1.60 -1.51
C VAL A 51 -8.13 -1.12 -2.69
N LEU A 52 -8.79 -0.64 -3.76
CA LEU A 52 -8.09 -0.09 -4.93
C LEU A 52 -7.28 1.15 -4.56
N LEU A 53 -7.84 2.05 -3.75
CA LEU A 53 -7.15 3.28 -3.34
C LEU A 53 -5.90 2.99 -2.50
N THR A 54 -5.97 1.97 -1.64
CA THR A 54 -4.83 1.59 -0.78
C THR A 54 -3.73 0.88 -1.57
N ASN A 55 -4.06 0.13 -2.63
CA ASN A 55 -3.08 -0.54 -3.49
C ASN A 55 -2.64 0.32 -4.69
N LEU A 56 -3.18 1.54 -4.82
CA LEU A 56 -2.85 2.42 -5.93
C LEU A 56 -1.37 2.84 -5.99
N PRO A 57 -0.62 3.00 -4.88
CA PRO A 57 0.82 3.30 -4.95
C PRO A 57 1.64 2.29 -5.78
N ASP A 58 1.37 0.99 -5.60
CA ASP A 58 2.06 -0.14 -6.27
C ASP A 58 1.82 -0.24 -7.77
N ILE A 59 0.95 0.60 -8.34
CA ILE A 59 0.75 0.62 -9.80
C ILE A 59 2.03 1.03 -10.53
N ASP A 60 2.99 1.65 -9.84
CA ASP A 60 4.32 2.00 -10.32
C ASP A 60 5.22 0.79 -10.66
N ILE A 61 4.85 -0.41 -10.20
CA ILE A 61 5.51 -1.67 -10.58
C ILE A 61 5.31 -1.96 -12.07
N LEU A 62 4.12 -1.63 -12.60
CA LEU A 62 3.74 -1.95 -13.98
C LEU A 62 4.66 -1.35 -15.04
N PRO A 63 5.00 -0.05 -15.04
CA PRO A 63 5.93 0.49 -16.03
C PRO A 63 7.32 -0.15 -15.93
N GLY A 64 7.80 -0.46 -14.71
CA GLY A 64 9.08 -1.15 -14.53
C GLY A 64 9.06 -2.56 -15.13
N LEU A 65 7.99 -3.31 -14.86
CA LEU A 65 7.79 -4.65 -15.39
C LEU A 65 7.63 -4.66 -16.92
N LEU A 66 6.76 -3.82 -17.46
CA LEU A 66 6.40 -3.84 -18.88
C LEU A 66 7.47 -3.22 -19.80
N LEU A 67 8.17 -2.18 -19.34
CA LEU A 67 9.15 -1.46 -20.17
C LEU A 67 10.57 -1.96 -19.96
N LEU A 68 10.92 -2.40 -18.75
CA LEU A 68 12.30 -2.72 -18.37
C LEU A 68 12.48 -4.17 -17.92
N GLY A 69 11.41 -4.96 -17.81
CA GLY A 69 11.46 -6.30 -17.23
C GLY A 69 11.86 -6.32 -15.76
N ASN A 70 11.84 -5.16 -15.08
CA ASN A 70 12.27 -4.99 -13.70
C ASN A 70 11.14 -4.32 -12.90
N PRO A 71 10.32 -5.09 -12.16
CA PRO A 71 9.23 -4.54 -11.35
C PRO A 71 9.70 -3.52 -10.31
N GLY A 72 10.98 -3.58 -9.90
CA GLY A 72 11.54 -2.68 -8.91
C GLY A 72 12.04 -1.34 -9.46
N ALA A 73 12.01 -1.10 -10.78
CA ALA A 73 12.69 0.05 -11.39
C ALA A 73 12.15 1.42 -10.93
N PHE A 74 10.83 1.54 -10.73
CA PHE A 74 10.16 2.79 -10.31
C PHE A 74 9.48 2.67 -8.95
N HIS A 75 9.44 1.49 -8.38
CA HIS A 75 8.67 1.18 -7.20
C HIS A 75 9.27 1.83 -5.93
N ARG A 76 8.42 2.27 -4.99
CA ARG A 76 8.77 3.00 -3.74
C ARG A 76 9.30 4.43 -3.91
N GLN A 77 9.10 5.01 -5.09
CA GLN A 77 9.54 6.37 -5.42
C GLN A 77 8.38 7.37 -5.24
N ALA A 78 8.10 8.21 -6.24
CA ALA A 78 7.18 9.34 -6.14
C ALA A 78 5.75 8.99 -5.68
N THR A 79 5.22 7.85 -6.13
CA THR A 79 3.91 7.28 -5.73
C THR A 79 3.82 7.01 -4.22
N HIS A 80 4.94 6.71 -3.57
CA HIS A 80 5.02 6.40 -2.16
C HIS A 80 5.36 7.64 -1.32
N SER A 81 4.76 8.78 -1.68
CA SER A 81 4.94 10.06 -0.98
C SER A 81 3.67 10.59 -0.32
N LEU A 82 3.85 11.27 0.81
CA LEU A 82 2.75 11.91 1.54
C LEU A 82 2.08 13.01 0.70
N ILE A 83 2.81 13.59 -0.24
CA ILE A 83 2.31 14.63 -1.14
C ILE A 83 1.37 14.02 -2.18
N VAL A 84 1.73 12.87 -2.76
CA VAL A 84 0.79 12.15 -3.63
C VAL A 84 -0.44 11.71 -2.84
N ALA A 85 -0.30 11.23 -1.60
CA ALA A 85 -1.44 10.93 -0.73
C ALA A 85 -2.37 12.15 -0.53
N ALA A 86 -1.80 13.34 -0.30
CA ALA A 86 -2.55 14.59 -0.17
C ALA A 86 -3.23 14.99 -1.50
N ILE A 87 -2.55 14.87 -2.64
CA ILE A 87 -3.11 15.14 -3.97
C ILE A 87 -4.30 14.22 -4.25
N ILE A 88 -4.18 12.93 -3.93
CA ILE A 88 -5.26 11.95 -4.05
C ILE A 88 -6.44 12.35 -3.14
N GLY A 89 -6.17 12.77 -1.90
CA GLY A 89 -7.20 13.31 -1.00
C GLY A 89 -7.93 14.52 -1.58
N ILE A 90 -7.20 15.50 -2.12
CA ILE A 90 -7.77 16.69 -2.77
C ILE A 90 -8.61 16.29 -3.99
N PHE A 91 -8.10 15.37 -4.81
CA PHE A 91 -8.80 14.88 -5.99
C PHE A 91 -10.13 14.21 -5.61
N VAL A 92 -10.12 13.34 -4.58
CA VAL A 92 -11.35 12.72 -4.07
C VAL A 92 -12.30 13.76 -3.49
N ALA A 93 -11.81 14.73 -2.70
CA ALA A 93 -12.62 15.82 -2.16
C ALA A 93 -13.32 16.63 -3.26
N TRP A 94 -12.60 16.94 -4.35
CA TRP A 94 -13.15 17.62 -5.52
C TRP A 94 -14.19 16.75 -6.24
N LEU A 95 -13.88 15.48 -6.47
CA LEU A 95 -14.77 14.54 -7.15
C LEU A 95 -16.07 14.37 -6.37
N VAL A 96 -15.99 14.13 -5.05
CA VAL A 96 -17.19 13.97 -4.21
C VAL A 96 -17.98 15.25 -4.05
N GLY A 97 -17.36 16.41 -4.24
CA GLY A 97 -18.02 17.72 -4.18
C GLY A 97 -19.11 17.91 -5.24
N ARG A 98 -19.18 17.02 -6.24
CA ARG A 98 -20.26 16.92 -7.24
C ARG A 98 -21.50 16.21 -6.70
N TRP A 99 -21.36 15.46 -5.62
CA TRP A 99 -22.44 14.84 -4.86
C TRP A 99 -22.58 15.59 -3.53
N LYS A 100 -23.77 15.63 -2.92
CA LYS A 100 -24.00 16.35 -1.65
C LYS A 100 -23.36 15.63 -0.44
N LEU A 101 -22.05 15.37 -0.52
CA LEU A 101 -21.21 14.70 0.45
C LEU A 101 -20.22 15.69 1.04
N ASN A 102 -19.83 15.49 2.30
CA ASN A 102 -18.80 16.29 2.95
C ASN A 102 -17.42 16.11 2.29
N ARG A 103 -16.98 17.13 1.53
CA ARG A 103 -15.71 17.13 0.78
C ARG A 103 -14.50 16.89 1.67
N LEU A 104 -14.46 17.55 2.84
CA LEU A 104 -13.33 17.47 3.76
C LEU A 104 -13.19 16.06 4.34
N ARG A 105 -14.30 15.46 4.79
CA ARG A 105 -14.32 14.09 5.33
C ARG A 105 -13.76 13.09 4.34
N TRP A 106 -14.26 13.12 3.10
CA TRP A 106 -13.84 12.17 2.06
C TRP A 106 -12.43 12.43 1.54
N GLY A 107 -11.98 13.69 1.50
CA GLY A 107 -10.60 14.01 1.16
C GLY A 107 -9.60 13.51 2.19
N ILE A 108 -9.87 13.76 3.48
CA ILE A 108 -9.05 13.25 4.57
C ILE A 108 -9.06 11.72 4.57
N TRP A 109 -10.24 11.10 4.44
CA TRP A 109 -10.37 9.66 4.36
C TRP A 109 -9.51 9.08 3.23
N ALA A 110 -9.59 9.64 2.02
CA ALA A 110 -8.81 9.15 0.88
C ALA A 110 -7.30 9.31 1.08
N ALA A 111 -6.85 10.45 1.62
CA ALA A 111 -5.45 10.68 1.94
C ALA A 111 -4.93 9.70 3.00
N LEU A 112 -5.74 9.40 4.02
CA LEU A 112 -5.37 8.43 5.06
C LEU A 112 -5.36 7.00 4.53
N VAL A 113 -6.33 6.62 3.71
CA VAL A 113 -6.40 5.28 3.08
C VAL A 113 -5.20 5.08 2.15
N TYR A 114 -4.91 6.03 1.27
CA TYR A 114 -3.72 5.98 0.42
C TYR A 114 -2.43 6.00 1.25
N GLY A 115 -2.32 6.93 2.20
CA GLY A 115 -1.13 7.09 3.05
C GLY A 115 -0.88 5.90 3.99
N SER A 116 -1.91 5.13 4.32
CA SER A 116 -1.74 3.90 5.11
C SER A 116 -0.84 2.89 4.41
N HIS A 117 -0.82 2.88 3.07
CA HIS A 117 0.09 2.07 2.29
C HIS A 117 1.56 2.39 2.61
N LEU A 118 1.94 3.67 2.51
CA LEU A 118 3.29 4.15 2.81
C LEU A 118 3.70 3.81 4.25
N LEU A 119 2.76 3.96 5.21
CA LEU A 119 3.02 3.62 6.60
C LEU A 119 3.33 2.13 6.77
N LEU A 120 2.60 1.25 6.06
CA LEU A 120 2.88 -0.19 6.11
C LEU A 120 4.24 -0.51 5.47
N ASP A 121 4.60 0.13 4.36
CA ASP A 121 5.91 -0.06 3.71
C ASP A 121 7.08 0.35 4.58
N MET A 122 6.94 1.46 5.29
CA MET A 122 7.96 1.92 6.22
C MET A 122 8.19 0.93 7.38
N LEU A 123 7.22 0.06 7.68
CA LEU A 123 7.28 -0.95 8.76
C LEU A 123 7.76 -2.32 8.27
N VAL A 124 8.19 -2.46 7.02
CA VAL A 124 8.72 -3.72 6.48
C VAL A 124 10.17 -3.92 6.88
N ALA A 125 10.52 -5.17 7.16
CA ALA A 125 11.91 -5.59 7.20
C ALA A 125 12.53 -5.53 5.78
N ASP A 126 13.21 -4.42 5.48
CA ASP A 126 13.84 -4.17 4.19
C ASP A 126 15.39 -4.29 4.29
N PRO A 127 15.97 -5.43 3.90
CA PRO A 127 17.42 -5.62 3.93
C PRO A 127 18.15 -5.11 2.68
N THR A 128 17.46 -4.54 1.68
CA THR A 128 18.09 -4.11 0.42
C THR A 128 18.01 -2.59 0.24
N ALA A 129 19.15 -1.99 -0.10
CA ALA A 129 19.19 -0.57 -0.41
C ALA A 129 18.53 -0.30 -1.79
N PRO A 130 17.82 0.83 -1.97
CA PRO A 130 17.47 1.82 -0.94
C PRO A 130 16.37 1.32 0.00
N PHE A 131 16.53 1.59 1.31
CA PHE A 131 15.65 1.05 2.35
C PHE A 131 14.39 1.90 2.56
N GLY A 132 13.21 1.30 2.41
CA GLY A 132 11.92 1.97 2.66
C GLY A 132 11.38 2.75 1.46
N VAL A 133 10.82 3.95 1.70
CA VAL A 133 10.07 4.73 0.69
C VAL A 133 10.45 6.20 0.63
N GLN A 134 10.28 6.84 -0.53
CA GLN A 134 10.48 8.29 -0.70
C GLN A 134 9.30 9.12 -0.14
N ALA A 135 9.05 9.02 1.17
CA ALA A 135 7.89 9.61 1.84
C ALA A 135 7.73 11.13 1.63
N LEU A 136 8.83 11.85 1.40
CA LEU A 136 8.87 13.32 1.27
C LEU A 136 9.09 13.81 -0.17
N TRP A 137 9.00 12.95 -1.18
CA TRP A 137 9.05 13.38 -2.58
C TRP A 137 7.90 14.36 -2.88
N PRO A 138 8.13 15.48 -3.61
CA PRO A 138 9.34 15.83 -4.36
C PRO A 138 10.31 16.75 -3.60
N PHE A 139 10.10 17.01 -2.31
CA PHE A 139 10.98 17.90 -1.54
C PHE A 139 12.30 17.24 -1.13
N SER A 140 12.28 15.91 -0.95
CA SER A 140 13.47 15.10 -0.71
C SER A 140 13.42 13.82 -1.55
N LEU A 141 14.60 13.37 -1.99
CA LEU A 141 14.79 12.08 -2.66
C LEU A 141 15.27 10.99 -1.70
N GLU A 142 15.43 11.32 -0.41
CA GLU A 142 15.83 10.37 0.62
C GLU A 142 14.72 9.33 0.87
N TYR A 143 15.15 8.14 1.24
CA TYR A 143 14.28 7.04 1.61
C TYR A 143 14.13 6.96 3.13
N PHE A 144 12.90 6.75 3.58
CA PHE A 144 12.54 6.68 4.98
C PHE A 144 12.05 5.27 5.30
N ILE A 145 12.58 4.72 6.39
CA ILE A 145 12.19 3.42 6.94
C ILE A 145 12.08 3.53 8.46
N SER A 146 11.15 2.79 9.05
CA SER A 146 11.02 2.71 10.50
C SER A 146 12.17 1.90 11.12
N PRO A 147 12.71 2.32 12.28
CA PRO A 147 13.63 1.48 13.05
C PRO A 147 12.96 0.22 13.62
N ILE A 148 11.62 0.20 13.64
CA ILE A 148 10.80 -0.93 14.09
C ILE A 148 10.14 -1.56 12.87
N THR A 149 10.45 -2.83 12.62
CA THR A 149 9.88 -3.62 11.54
C THR A 149 8.80 -4.55 12.08
N ILE A 150 7.57 -4.42 11.60
CA ILE A 150 6.43 -5.24 12.01
C ILE A 150 6.12 -6.28 10.93
N PHE A 151 6.26 -5.92 9.66
CA PHE A 151 5.90 -6.77 8.53
C PHE A 151 7.12 -7.50 7.99
N ALA A 152 6.88 -8.75 7.56
CA ALA A 152 7.87 -9.53 6.85
C ALA A 152 8.07 -8.95 5.45
N ARG A 153 9.25 -9.21 4.87
CA ARG A 153 9.49 -8.88 3.46
C ARG A 153 8.58 -9.70 2.55
N PHE A 154 8.13 -9.08 1.47
CA PHE A 154 7.53 -9.77 0.33
C PHE A 154 8.37 -9.51 -0.93
N ASP A 155 8.80 -10.60 -1.58
CA ASP A 155 9.67 -10.54 -2.76
C ASP A 155 8.84 -10.74 -4.04
N TYR A 156 8.94 -9.80 -4.99
CA TYR A 156 8.25 -9.91 -6.28
C TYR A 156 9.05 -10.69 -7.32
N PHE A 157 10.37 -10.67 -7.21
CA PHE A 157 11.25 -11.26 -8.20
C PHE A 157 12.55 -11.77 -7.58
N ASN A 158 12.90 -13.00 -7.89
CA ASN A 158 14.21 -13.60 -7.66
C ASN A 158 14.73 -14.14 -9.01
N PRO A 159 15.95 -13.78 -9.45
CA PRO A 159 16.52 -14.25 -10.71
C PRO A 159 16.63 -15.78 -10.85
N GLU A 160 16.82 -16.51 -9.75
CA GLU A 160 16.99 -17.97 -9.73
C GLU A 160 15.65 -18.71 -9.82
N LEU A 161 14.59 -18.13 -9.23
CA LEU A 161 13.25 -18.75 -9.18
C LEU A 161 12.31 -18.22 -10.28
N GLY A 162 12.53 -17.00 -10.77
CA GLY A 162 11.57 -16.26 -11.58
C GLY A 162 10.39 -15.70 -10.76
N MET A 163 9.62 -14.79 -11.36
CA MET A 163 8.56 -14.02 -10.67
C MET A 163 7.49 -14.91 -10.00
N VAL A 164 6.91 -15.85 -10.75
CA VAL A 164 5.79 -16.66 -10.26
C VAL A 164 6.20 -17.53 -9.07
N CYS A 165 7.33 -18.23 -9.17
CA CYS A 165 7.81 -19.07 -8.07
C CYS A 165 8.30 -18.24 -6.88
N THR A 166 8.77 -17.00 -7.10
CA THR A 166 9.09 -16.07 -6.01
C THR A 166 7.83 -15.67 -5.24
N ILE A 167 6.79 -15.24 -5.96
CA ILE A 167 5.50 -14.85 -5.36
C ILE A 167 4.89 -16.01 -4.57
N LEU A 168 4.95 -17.23 -5.11
CA LEU A 168 4.41 -18.45 -4.48
C LEU A 168 5.39 -19.12 -3.50
N SER A 169 6.51 -18.47 -3.19
CA SER A 169 7.54 -19.05 -2.32
C SER A 169 7.06 -19.16 -0.88
N ILE A 170 7.63 -20.14 -0.14
CA ILE A 170 7.32 -20.36 1.27
C ILE A 170 7.58 -19.09 2.12
N PRO A 171 8.69 -18.35 1.96
CA PRO A 171 8.91 -17.11 2.71
C PRO A 171 7.79 -16.08 2.53
N ASN A 172 7.36 -15.83 1.29
CA ASN A 172 6.26 -14.91 1.01
C ASN A 172 4.95 -15.41 1.61
N PHE A 173 4.64 -16.70 1.49
CA PHE A 173 3.45 -17.29 2.10
C PHE A 173 3.43 -17.10 3.63
N LEU A 174 4.55 -17.36 4.30
CA LEU A 174 4.68 -17.13 5.74
C LEU A 174 4.56 -15.64 6.10
N GLY A 175 5.10 -14.75 5.26
CA GLY A 175 4.94 -13.30 5.41
C GLY A 175 3.48 -12.86 5.34
N ILE A 176 2.72 -13.36 4.35
CA ILE A 176 1.28 -13.11 4.22
C ILE A 176 0.52 -13.62 5.46
N LEU A 177 0.83 -14.82 5.94
CA LEU A 177 0.19 -15.35 7.15
C LEU A 177 0.45 -14.46 8.36
N TRP A 178 1.68 -13.96 8.50
CA TRP A 178 2.04 -13.03 9.57
C TRP A 178 1.28 -11.71 9.46
N GLU A 179 1.19 -11.14 8.26
CA GLU A 179 0.38 -9.93 8.01
C GLU A 179 -1.08 -10.12 8.41
N ILE A 180 -1.68 -11.26 8.05
CA ILE A 180 -3.06 -11.60 8.42
C ILE A 180 -3.19 -11.65 9.95
N VAL A 181 -2.26 -12.30 10.65
CA VAL A 181 -2.28 -12.40 12.11
C VAL A 181 -2.18 -11.02 12.77
N VAL A 182 -1.32 -10.14 12.25
CA VAL A 182 -1.10 -8.80 12.80
C VAL A 182 -2.27 -7.85 12.50
N LEU A 183 -2.82 -7.88 11.28
CA LEU A 183 -3.81 -6.90 10.82
C LEU A 183 -5.25 -7.29 11.12
N THR A 184 -5.56 -8.58 11.25
CA THR A 184 -6.93 -9.04 11.57
C THR A 184 -7.47 -8.46 12.87
N PRO A 185 -6.72 -8.42 13.99
CA PRO A 185 -7.20 -7.77 15.22
C PRO A 185 -7.54 -6.29 15.03
N LEU A 186 -6.76 -5.56 14.23
CA LEU A 186 -7.00 -4.14 13.96
C LEU A 186 -8.31 -3.94 13.17
N VAL A 187 -8.52 -4.74 12.12
CA VAL A 187 -9.79 -4.73 11.37
C VAL A 187 -10.96 -5.16 12.26
N GLY A 188 -10.77 -6.16 13.12
CA GLY A 188 -11.78 -6.62 14.08
C GLY A 188 -12.18 -5.56 15.09
N LEU A 189 -11.22 -4.79 15.61
CA LEU A 189 -11.47 -3.65 16.50
C LEU A 189 -12.22 -2.52 15.79
N ALA A 190 -11.81 -2.17 14.56
CA ALA A 190 -12.53 -1.21 13.74
C ALA A 190 -13.98 -1.67 13.48
N TRP A 191 -14.17 -2.96 13.19
CA TRP A 191 -15.50 -3.55 12.98
C TRP A 191 -16.35 -3.56 14.24
N TYR A 192 -15.76 -3.84 15.39
CA TYR A 192 -16.47 -3.80 16.66
C TYR A 192 -17.02 -2.40 16.96
N GLY A 193 -16.22 -1.35 16.70
CA GLY A 193 -16.60 0.04 16.94
C GLY A 193 -17.54 0.65 15.89
N PHE A 194 -17.32 0.35 14.61
CA PHE A 194 -18.00 1.03 13.49
C PHE A 194 -18.81 0.08 12.58
N GLY A 195 -18.57 -1.23 12.66
CA GLY A 195 -19.22 -2.25 11.83
C GLY A 195 -20.68 -2.55 12.19
N LYS A 196 -21.12 -2.18 13.39
CA LYS A 196 -22.50 -2.45 13.86
C LYS A 196 -23.53 -1.38 13.47
N THR A 197 -23.13 -0.29 12.84
CA THR A 197 -24.05 0.78 12.43
C THR A 197 -25.00 0.30 11.33
N ASP A 198 -26.31 0.55 11.49
CA ASP A 198 -27.32 0.21 10.48
C ASP A 198 -27.07 0.99 9.17
N GLY A 199 -26.60 0.29 8.14
CA GLY A 199 -26.33 0.87 6.82
C GLY A 199 -27.56 1.38 6.08
N ARG A 200 -28.78 1.14 6.58
CA ARG A 200 -30.02 1.70 6.03
C ARG A 200 -30.20 3.18 6.35
N LYS A 201 -29.54 3.70 7.39
CA LYS A 201 -29.56 5.12 7.77
C LYS A 201 -28.13 5.63 7.96
N PRO A 202 -27.49 6.17 6.91
CA PRO A 202 -26.14 6.69 7.03
C PRO A 202 -26.08 7.81 8.08
N LEU A 203 -25.00 7.86 8.85
CA LEU A 203 -24.65 8.99 9.70
C LEU A 203 -24.55 10.25 8.81
N ALA A 204 -25.07 11.38 9.31
CA ALA A 204 -25.32 12.61 8.55
C ALA A 204 -24.23 12.96 7.50
N ARG A 205 -24.72 13.35 6.31
CA ARG A 205 -23.95 13.61 5.07
C ARG A 205 -23.02 14.82 5.16
#